data_AF-A0AAD7Q706-F1
#
_entry.id   AF-A0AAD7Q706-F1
#
_cell.length_a   1.000
_cell.length_b   1.000
_cell.length_c   1.000
_cell.angle_alpha   90.00
_cell.angle_beta   90.00
_cell.angle_gamma   90.00
#
_symmetry.space_group_name_H-M   'P 1'
#
loop_
_entity.id
_entity.type
_entity.pdbx_description
1 polymer ?
#
loop_
_entity_poly.entity_id
_entity_poly.type
_entity_poly.pdbx_seq_one_letter_code
_entity_poly.pdbx_strand_id
1 'polypeptide(L)'
;MILLRKFRVSVIFKWALSNFAENQIVSSRIPLWPIGFFSIAQNPRYYRTEQAVQAVQAELNGENVARISRATFKEAQEALLEYLHLTRSLQFLDADNMSKNSPYFLEKLLKKVEDKEDINHSVSRFLRYHPINEFEPFFESIGLKPSEYVPLLPRDLMFLSDDELLLENYSVLSNYGIARNRIGNIYKQATEVFQYDHGILSSKLRACEELGLSQSTVVEVISSRAYLLLGDVNVCFVKVIAKLKRLGNDIGWIEGHILDNNYYNWRQILDLLYLFSKIGYSEDHLAKLISQHPDLLFEGSGNSALSLIGFLLKFGVSNEPDIFHFTAVSANSIWEISLEFEALFYSHE
;
A
#
# COMPACT_ATOMS: atom_id res chain seq x y z
N MET A 1 46.57 6.81 20.42
CA MET A 1 45.47 7.64 20.94
C MET A 1 44.44 7.85 19.84
N ILE A 2 43.53 6.88 19.65
CA ILE A 2 42.49 6.91 18.60
C ILE A 2 41.15 6.68 19.30
N LEU A 3 40.29 7.71 19.24
CA LEU A 3 38.97 7.76 19.87
C LEU A 3 37.95 6.94 19.05
N LEU A 4 37.52 5.81 19.61
CA LEU A 4 36.33 5.08 19.19
C LEU A 4 35.07 5.92 19.49
N ARG A 5 34.53 6.56 18.45
CA ARG A 5 33.26 7.28 18.51
C ARG A 5 32.12 6.26 18.52
N LYS A 6 31.67 5.88 19.72
CA LYS A 6 30.42 5.13 19.95
C LYS A 6 29.26 5.86 19.23
N PHE A 7 28.85 5.35 18.07
CA PHE A 7 27.69 5.87 17.34
C PHE A 7 26.40 5.45 18.04
N ARG A 8 25.46 6.40 18.12
CA ARG A 8 24.18 6.34 18.84
C ARG A 8 23.20 5.35 18.16
N VAL A 9 23.26 4.06 18.52
CA VAL A 9 22.28 3.02 18.08
C VAL A 9 21.08 2.91 19.05
N SER A 10 21.15 3.53 20.23
CA SER A 10 20.14 3.39 21.28
C SER A 10 18.78 4.05 21.01
N VAL A 11 18.66 4.94 20.02
CA VAL A 11 17.42 5.70 19.77
C VAL A 11 16.45 4.93 18.86
N ILE A 12 16.97 4.22 17.84
CA ILE A 12 16.19 3.43 16.88
C ILE A 12 15.48 2.25 17.57
N PHE A 13 16.18 1.58 18.49
CA PHE A 13 15.61 0.46 19.25
C PHE A 13 14.57 0.89 20.29
N LYS A 14 14.64 2.12 20.82
CA LYS A 14 13.65 2.64 21.79
C LYS A 14 12.30 2.94 21.14
N TRP A 15 12.28 3.36 19.88
CA TRP A 15 11.04 3.66 19.16
C TRP A 15 10.28 2.39 18.77
N ALA A 16 10.97 1.38 18.22
CA ALA A 16 10.36 0.08 17.88
C ALA A 16 9.79 -0.67 19.11
N LEU A 17 10.30 -0.39 20.31
CA LEU A 17 9.77 -0.88 21.58
C LEU A 17 8.72 0.05 22.22
N SER A 18 8.74 1.37 21.95
CA SER A 18 7.75 2.31 22.52
C SER A 18 6.39 2.21 21.83
N ASN A 19 6.36 1.92 20.52
CA ASN A 19 5.10 1.61 19.81
C ASN A 19 4.41 0.34 20.33
N PHE A 20 5.10 -0.45 21.17
CA PHE A 20 4.52 -1.62 21.82
C PHE A 20 3.66 -1.26 23.05
N ALA A 21 3.78 -0.04 23.59
CA ALA A 21 3.09 0.38 24.81
C ALA A 21 1.75 1.09 24.54
N GLU A 22 1.59 1.76 23.40
CA GLU A 22 0.37 2.55 23.11
C GLU A 22 -0.77 1.73 22.48
N ASN A 23 -0.52 0.50 22.02
CA ASN A 23 -1.55 -0.37 21.43
C ASN A 23 -2.28 -1.27 22.44
N GLN A 24 -2.17 -1.02 23.75
CA GLN A 24 -2.94 -1.75 24.75
C GLN A 24 -4.31 -1.10 25.00
N ILE A 25 -5.24 -1.29 24.06
CA ILE A 25 -6.67 -1.17 24.35
C ILE A 25 -7.25 -2.58 24.51
N VAL A 26 -7.41 -2.95 25.79
CA VAL A 26 -8.35 -3.92 26.39
C VAL A 26 -8.45 -5.31 25.71
N SER A 27 -7.59 -6.22 26.16
CA SER A 27 -7.75 -7.67 25.99
C SER A 27 -8.86 -8.20 26.91
N SER A 28 -9.94 -8.73 26.34
CA SER A 28 -10.84 -9.65 27.04
C SER A 28 -10.57 -11.08 26.57
N ARG A 29 -10.39 -11.98 27.55
CA ARG A 29 -9.92 -13.36 27.41
C ARG A 29 -10.95 -14.27 26.74
N ILE A 30 -10.57 -15.03 25.71
CA ILE A 30 -11.27 -16.23 25.18
C ILE A 30 -10.20 -17.26 24.70
N PRO A 31 -10.44 -18.59 24.81
CA PRO A 31 -9.38 -19.58 25.00
C PRO A 31 -8.81 -20.19 23.69
N LEU A 32 -7.64 -20.82 23.88
CA LEU A 32 -6.83 -21.57 22.90
C LEU A 32 -7.61 -22.63 22.12
N TRP A 33 -7.58 -22.56 20.78
CA TRP A 33 -7.84 -23.68 19.85
C TRP A 33 -6.71 -23.80 18.80
N PRO A 34 -6.47 -25.01 18.24
CA PRO A 34 -5.25 -25.34 17.52
C PRO A 34 -5.28 -24.95 16.04
N ILE A 35 -4.06 -24.92 15.48
CA ILE A 35 -3.65 -24.65 14.10
C ILE A 35 -4.46 -25.44 13.06
N GLY A 36 -4.95 -24.72 12.05
CA GLY A 36 -5.49 -25.27 10.80
C GLY A 36 -6.86 -24.67 10.43
N PHE A 37 -7.00 -24.23 9.19
CA PHE A 37 -8.18 -23.61 8.54
C PHE A 37 -8.24 -22.07 8.55
N PHE A 38 -7.94 -21.47 7.40
CA PHE A 38 -8.35 -20.13 7.04
C PHE A 38 -9.89 -20.06 7.07
N SER A 39 -10.44 -19.32 8.02
CA SER A 39 -11.85 -18.94 7.96
C SER A 39 -11.95 -17.72 7.06
N ILE A 40 -12.47 -17.95 5.84
CA ILE A 40 -13.08 -16.91 5.02
C ILE A 40 -14.17 -16.29 5.90
N ALA A 41 -13.92 -15.07 6.40
CA ALA A 41 -14.94 -14.33 7.13
C ALA A 41 -16.14 -14.15 6.20
N GLN A 42 -17.24 -14.80 6.54
CA GLN A 42 -18.50 -14.68 5.82
C GLN A 42 -19.01 -13.25 6.00
N ASN A 43 -19.01 -12.49 4.90
CA ASN A 43 -19.75 -11.23 4.80
C ASN A 43 -21.21 -11.47 5.23
N PRO A 44 -21.78 -10.67 6.14
CA PRO A 44 -23.20 -10.72 6.37
C PRO A 44 -23.92 -10.32 5.09
N ARG A 45 -24.81 -11.20 4.62
CA ARG A 45 -25.66 -11.01 3.44
C ARG A 45 -26.45 -9.71 3.59
N TYR A 46 -26.11 -8.71 2.77
CA TYR A 46 -26.96 -7.55 2.55
C TYR A 46 -27.81 -7.80 1.32
N TYR A 47 -29.13 -7.87 1.52
CA TYR A 47 -30.09 -7.77 0.43
C TYR A 47 -29.92 -6.40 -0.22
N ARG A 48 -29.36 -6.42 -1.43
CA ARG A 48 -29.19 -5.29 -2.33
C ARG A 48 -30.50 -5.11 -3.09
N THR A 49 -31.07 -3.91 -3.09
CA THR A 49 -32.05 -3.57 -4.13
C THR A 49 -31.25 -3.40 -5.43
N GLU A 50 -31.31 -4.38 -6.33
CA GLU A 50 -30.66 -4.35 -7.65
C GLU A 50 -31.00 -3.06 -8.45
N GLN A 51 -32.09 -2.39 -8.11
CA GLN A 51 -32.55 -1.14 -8.73
C GLN A 51 -31.57 0.04 -8.58
N ALA A 52 -30.85 0.21 -7.48
CA ALA A 52 -29.95 1.36 -7.30
C ALA A 52 -28.68 1.26 -8.15
N VAL A 53 -28.18 0.04 -8.36
CA VAL A 53 -27.00 -0.23 -9.18
C VAL A 53 -27.36 -0.24 -10.66
N GLN A 54 -28.55 -0.76 -11.00
CA GLN A 54 -29.09 -0.70 -12.35
C GLN A 54 -29.46 0.72 -12.77
N ALA A 55 -29.96 1.58 -11.87
CA ALA A 55 -30.21 2.99 -12.18
C ALA A 55 -28.91 3.74 -12.51
N VAL A 56 -27.85 3.56 -11.71
CA VAL A 56 -26.53 4.18 -11.96
C VAL A 56 -25.87 3.61 -13.22
N GLN A 57 -26.03 2.31 -13.53
CA GLN A 57 -25.50 1.70 -14.75
C GLN A 57 -26.31 2.05 -16.02
N ALA A 58 -27.62 2.27 -15.90
CA ALA A 58 -28.47 2.69 -17.01
C ALA A 58 -28.21 4.16 -17.39
N GLU A 59 -27.97 5.05 -16.43
CA GLU A 59 -27.61 6.45 -16.67
C GLU A 59 -26.24 6.63 -17.38
N LEU A 60 -25.36 5.63 -17.28
CA LEU A 60 -24.02 5.67 -17.89
C LEU A 60 -23.97 5.10 -19.32
N ASN A 61 -24.95 4.29 -19.74
CA ASN A 61 -24.87 3.49 -20.98
C ASN A 61 -25.81 3.92 -22.10
N GLY A 62 -26.66 4.92 -21.91
CA GLY A 62 -27.64 5.30 -22.93
C GLY A 62 -27.98 6.77 -22.94
N GLU A 63 -27.24 7.57 -23.70
CA GLU A 63 -27.76 8.63 -24.56
C GLU A 63 -26.62 9.29 -25.34
N ASN A 64 -26.87 9.62 -26.62
CA ASN A 64 -25.97 10.42 -27.43
C ASN A 64 -25.83 11.82 -26.82
N VAL A 65 -24.89 11.99 -25.90
CA VAL A 65 -24.62 13.27 -25.24
C VAL A 65 -24.06 14.25 -26.28
N ALA A 66 -24.81 15.30 -26.58
CA ALA A 66 -24.30 16.48 -27.27
C ALA A 66 -22.98 16.88 -26.60
N ARG A 67 -21.87 16.81 -27.34
CA ARG A 67 -20.52 17.10 -26.85
C ARG A 67 -20.54 18.44 -26.09
N ILE A 68 -20.48 18.38 -24.75
CA ILE A 68 -20.42 19.57 -23.90
C ILE A 68 -19.22 20.40 -24.34
N SER A 69 -19.43 21.71 -24.54
CA SER A 69 -18.35 22.58 -25.01
C SER A 69 -17.26 22.71 -23.95
N ARG A 70 -16.00 22.91 -24.36
CA ARG A 70 -14.89 23.13 -23.42
C ARG A 70 -15.11 24.39 -22.57
N ALA A 71 -15.77 25.41 -23.12
CA ALA A 71 -16.08 26.64 -22.41
C ALA A 71 -17.10 26.38 -21.28
N THR A 72 -18.20 25.67 -21.60
CA THR A 72 -19.20 25.21 -20.63
C THR A 72 -18.55 24.43 -19.48
N PHE A 73 -17.62 23.55 -19.82
CA PHE A 73 -16.93 22.75 -18.83
C PHE A 73 -16.06 23.61 -17.89
N LYS A 74 -15.32 24.57 -18.46
CA LYS A 74 -14.49 25.48 -17.69
C LYS A 74 -15.31 26.36 -16.72
N GLU A 75 -16.46 26.86 -17.17
CA GLU A 75 -17.36 27.63 -16.31
C GLU A 75 -17.91 26.78 -15.15
N ALA A 76 -18.26 25.52 -15.41
CA ALA A 76 -18.69 24.59 -14.37
C ALA A 76 -17.54 24.24 -13.39
N GLN A 77 -16.30 24.13 -13.88
CA GLN A 77 -15.11 23.94 -13.04
C GLN A 77 -14.89 25.12 -12.10
N GLU A 78 -15.02 26.35 -12.61
CA GLU A 78 -14.88 27.58 -11.83
C GLU A 78 -15.96 27.66 -10.73
N ALA A 79 -17.21 27.38 -11.07
CA ALA A 79 -18.31 27.33 -10.09
C ALA A 79 -18.09 26.24 -9.01
N LEU A 80 -17.63 25.05 -9.41
CA LEU A 80 -17.32 23.98 -8.46
C LEU A 80 -16.13 24.33 -7.56
N LEU A 81 -15.09 24.96 -8.10
CA LEU A 81 -13.94 25.46 -7.35
C LEU A 81 -14.38 26.48 -6.28
N GLU A 82 -15.19 27.47 -6.66
CA GLU A 82 -15.71 28.47 -5.73
C GLU A 82 -16.56 27.84 -4.63
N TYR A 83 -17.42 26.87 -4.97
CA TYR A 83 -18.18 26.12 -3.97
C TYR A 83 -17.26 25.40 -2.98
N LEU A 84 -16.33 24.58 -3.48
CA LEU A 84 -15.43 23.78 -2.64
C LEU A 84 -14.51 24.65 -1.77
N HIS A 85 -13.97 25.73 -2.32
CA HIS A 85 -13.05 26.59 -1.60
C HIS A 85 -13.76 27.59 -0.68
N LEU A 86 -14.71 28.37 -1.21
CA LEU A 86 -15.31 29.49 -0.47
C LEU A 86 -16.47 29.04 0.41
N THR A 87 -17.29 28.07 -0.05
CA THR A 87 -18.46 27.59 0.71
C THR A 87 -18.10 26.46 1.65
N ARG A 88 -17.24 25.53 1.21
CA ARG A 88 -16.86 24.32 1.98
C ARG A 88 -15.52 24.44 2.69
N SER A 89 -14.83 25.57 2.53
CA SER A 89 -13.57 25.90 3.21
C SER A 89 -12.45 24.86 2.97
N LEU A 90 -12.49 24.15 1.84
CA LEU A 90 -11.38 23.28 1.44
C LEU A 90 -10.18 24.11 1.02
N GLN A 91 -8.97 23.56 1.18
CA GLN A 91 -7.76 24.22 0.71
C GLN A 91 -7.83 24.45 -0.79
N PHE A 92 -7.37 25.63 -1.25
CA PHE A 92 -7.50 26.03 -2.65
C PHE A 92 -6.92 24.99 -3.62
N LEU A 93 -5.74 24.44 -3.31
CA LEU A 93 -5.10 23.42 -4.16
C LEU A 93 -5.94 22.14 -4.29
N ASP A 94 -6.64 21.76 -3.23
CA ASP A 94 -7.50 20.57 -3.19
C ASP A 94 -8.78 20.82 -3.96
N ALA A 95 -9.43 21.96 -3.73
CA ALA A 95 -10.60 22.39 -4.49
C ALA A 95 -10.30 22.53 -5.99
N ASP A 96 -9.13 23.06 -6.36
CA ASP A 96 -8.69 23.22 -7.75
C ASP A 96 -8.38 21.86 -8.41
N ASN A 97 -7.76 20.94 -7.67
CA ASN A 97 -7.56 19.57 -8.16
C ASN A 97 -8.89 18.86 -8.38
N MET A 98 -9.82 18.97 -7.41
CA MET A 98 -11.14 18.37 -7.49
C MET A 98 -11.94 18.90 -8.67
N SER A 99 -11.99 20.22 -8.86
CA SER A 99 -12.73 20.82 -9.97
C SER A 99 -12.14 20.43 -11.33
N LYS A 100 -10.82 20.38 -11.48
CA LYS A 100 -10.17 20.06 -12.76
C LYS A 100 -10.19 18.59 -13.12
N ASN A 101 -10.17 17.69 -12.14
CA ASN A 101 -9.95 16.26 -12.36
C ASN A 101 -11.19 15.38 -12.04
N SER A 102 -12.39 15.96 -12.00
CA SER A 102 -13.65 15.20 -11.80
C SER A 102 -14.64 15.32 -12.97
N PRO A 103 -14.24 14.92 -14.20
CA PRO A 103 -15.06 15.16 -15.37
C PRO A 103 -16.41 14.45 -15.45
N TYR A 104 -16.52 13.22 -14.95
CA TYR A 104 -17.78 12.47 -14.88
C TYR A 104 -18.74 13.13 -13.88
N PHE A 105 -18.23 13.56 -12.73
CA PHE A 105 -19.02 14.33 -11.77
C PHE A 105 -19.54 15.63 -12.38
N LEU A 106 -18.69 16.39 -13.08
CA LEU A 106 -19.09 17.62 -13.75
C LEU A 106 -20.14 17.40 -14.84
N GLU A 107 -20.01 16.33 -15.63
CA GLU A 107 -21.03 15.97 -16.61
C GLU A 107 -22.38 15.66 -15.94
N LYS A 108 -22.37 14.88 -14.86
CA LYS A 108 -23.56 14.57 -14.05
C LYS A 108 -24.17 15.83 -13.44
N LEU A 109 -23.34 16.78 -12.99
CA LEU A 109 -23.78 18.07 -12.45
C LEU A 109 -24.45 18.92 -13.53
N LEU A 110 -23.82 19.05 -14.70
CA LEU A 110 -24.34 19.82 -15.84
C LEU A 110 -25.67 19.28 -16.37
N LYS A 111 -25.93 17.98 -16.28
CA LYS A 111 -27.23 17.38 -16.63
C LYS A 111 -28.38 17.82 -15.69
N LYS A 112 -28.06 18.27 -14.48
CA LYS A 112 -29.05 18.72 -13.47
C LYS A 112 -29.34 20.21 -13.53
N VAL A 113 -28.57 20.97 -14.30
CA VAL A 113 -28.73 22.41 -14.43
C VAL A 113 -29.61 22.71 -15.65
N GLU A 114 -30.69 23.47 -15.42
CA GLU A 114 -31.71 23.75 -16.44
C GLU A 114 -31.25 24.79 -17.48
N ASP A 115 -30.55 25.83 -17.03
CA ASP A 115 -30.11 26.95 -17.86
C ASP A 115 -28.68 26.71 -18.41
N LYS A 116 -28.54 26.85 -19.73
CA LYS A 116 -27.29 26.64 -20.46
C LYS A 116 -26.68 27.91 -21.05
N GLU A 117 -27.32 29.07 -20.83
CA GLU A 117 -26.82 30.36 -21.31
C GLU A 117 -25.77 30.96 -20.36
N ASP A 118 -25.98 30.85 -19.04
CA ASP A 118 -25.01 31.24 -18.00
C ASP A 118 -24.71 30.03 -17.10
N ILE A 119 -23.72 29.23 -17.51
CA ILE A 119 -23.40 27.96 -16.85
C ILE A 119 -22.78 28.20 -15.49
N ASN A 120 -21.86 29.16 -15.37
CA ASN A 120 -21.22 29.48 -14.09
C ASN A 120 -22.29 29.84 -13.04
N HIS A 121 -23.15 30.82 -13.35
CA HIS A 121 -24.19 31.24 -12.41
C HIS A 121 -25.17 30.10 -12.08
N SER A 122 -25.56 29.31 -13.08
CA SER A 122 -26.55 28.25 -12.90
C SER A 122 -26.01 27.08 -12.07
N VAL A 123 -24.74 26.70 -12.27
CA VAL A 123 -24.05 25.71 -11.43
C VAL A 123 -23.86 26.25 -10.01
N SER A 124 -23.37 27.49 -9.86
CA SER A 124 -23.19 28.13 -8.55
C SER A 124 -24.51 28.21 -7.77
N ARG A 125 -25.61 28.58 -8.46
CA ARG A 125 -26.96 28.58 -7.89
C ARG A 125 -27.40 27.18 -7.49
N PHE A 126 -27.17 26.18 -8.34
CA PHE A 126 -27.53 24.80 -8.04
C PHE A 126 -26.83 24.31 -6.76
N LEU A 127 -25.51 24.46 -6.68
CA LEU A 127 -24.69 24.03 -5.53
C LEU A 127 -25.06 24.76 -4.23
N ARG A 128 -25.52 26.00 -4.31
CA ARG A 128 -26.00 26.77 -3.15
C ARG A 128 -27.24 26.17 -2.50
N TYR A 129 -28.13 25.55 -3.28
CA TYR A 129 -29.41 25.05 -2.81
C TYR A 129 -29.49 23.51 -2.76
N HIS A 130 -28.54 22.81 -3.38
CA HIS A 130 -28.50 21.35 -3.45
C HIS A 130 -27.14 20.85 -2.97
N PRO A 131 -27.04 20.36 -1.72
CA PRO A 131 -25.79 19.78 -1.24
C PRO A 131 -25.40 18.59 -2.13
N ILE A 132 -24.12 18.54 -2.50
CA ILE A 132 -23.54 17.45 -3.28
C ILE A 132 -22.80 16.50 -2.34
N ASN A 133 -22.68 15.23 -2.74
CA ASN A 133 -21.75 14.32 -2.10
C ASN A 133 -20.33 14.65 -2.59
N GLU A 134 -19.54 15.31 -1.74
CA GLU A 134 -18.18 15.79 -2.04
C GLU A 134 -17.17 14.65 -2.23
N PHE A 135 -17.48 13.45 -1.73
CA PHE A 135 -16.65 12.27 -1.93
C PHE A 135 -16.63 11.83 -3.41
N GLU A 136 -17.70 12.07 -4.18
CA GLU A 136 -17.72 11.75 -5.62
C GLU A 136 -16.63 12.50 -6.40
N PRO A 137 -16.61 13.86 -6.43
CA PRO A 137 -15.56 14.59 -7.14
C PRO A 137 -14.18 14.41 -6.50
N PHE A 138 -14.10 14.17 -5.18
CA PHE A 138 -12.84 13.86 -4.53
C PHE A 138 -12.21 12.57 -5.05
N PHE A 139 -12.94 11.45 -4.96
CA PHE A 139 -12.44 10.15 -5.40
C PHE A 139 -12.09 10.14 -6.88
N GLU A 140 -12.90 10.80 -7.69
CA GLU A 140 -12.61 10.97 -9.10
C GLU A 140 -11.30 11.73 -9.33
N SER A 141 -11.11 12.84 -8.61
CA SER A 141 -9.91 13.68 -8.74
C SER A 141 -8.60 13.03 -8.28
N ILE A 142 -8.69 11.98 -7.47
CA ILE A 142 -7.53 11.18 -7.07
C ILE A 142 -7.32 9.95 -7.97
N GLY A 143 -8.05 9.86 -9.07
CA GLY A 143 -7.83 8.88 -10.14
C GLY A 143 -8.72 7.63 -10.09
N LEU A 144 -9.79 7.63 -9.28
CA LEU A 144 -10.76 6.53 -9.27
C LEU A 144 -11.85 6.74 -10.32
N LYS A 145 -12.25 5.68 -11.00
CA LYS A 145 -13.42 5.70 -11.88
C LYS A 145 -14.72 5.61 -11.07
N PRO A 146 -15.85 6.11 -11.59
CA PRO A 146 -17.15 5.95 -10.94
C PRO A 146 -17.48 4.51 -10.51
N SER A 147 -17.18 3.52 -11.36
CA SER A 147 -17.39 2.11 -11.01
C SER A 147 -16.52 1.61 -9.84
N GLU A 148 -15.38 2.27 -9.58
CA GLU A 148 -14.44 1.93 -8.52
C GLU A 148 -14.76 2.65 -7.21
N TYR A 149 -15.16 3.92 -7.26
CA TYR A 149 -15.42 4.70 -6.05
C TYR A 149 -16.86 4.61 -5.55
N VAL A 150 -17.86 4.33 -6.39
CA VAL A 150 -19.26 4.22 -5.95
C VAL A 150 -19.44 3.23 -4.79
N PRO A 151 -18.78 2.05 -4.78
CA PRO A 151 -18.82 1.14 -3.63
C PRO A 151 -18.10 1.65 -2.38
N LEU A 152 -17.23 2.64 -2.52
CA LEU A 152 -16.38 3.21 -1.46
C LEU A 152 -16.96 4.48 -0.84
N LEU A 153 -18.07 5.01 -1.40
CA LEU A 153 -18.73 6.20 -0.88
C LEU A 153 -19.22 5.94 0.55
N PRO A 154 -18.94 6.84 1.51
CA PRO A 154 -19.52 6.77 2.83
C PRO A 154 -21.05 6.77 2.77
N ARG A 155 -21.69 6.04 3.68
CA ARG A 155 -23.17 5.97 3.74
C ARG A 155 -23.78 7.18 4.43
N ASP A 156 -23.11 7.65 5.47
CA ASP A 156 -23.65 8.66 6.40
C ASP A 156 -22.91 10.00 6.33
N LEU A 157 -21.92 10.13 5.42
CA LEU A 157 -21.15 11.35 5.20
C LEU A 157 -21.31 11.82 3.76
N MET A 158 -21.54 13.12 3.60
CA MET A 158 -21.60 13.78 2.29
C MET A 158 -20.54 14.85 2.11
N PHE A 159 -19.94 15.34 3.20
CA PHE A 159 -18.97 16.42 3.17
C PHE A 159 -17.59 15.93 3.61
N LEU A 160 -16.54 16.35 2.90
CA LEU A 160 -15.16 15.95 3.22
C LEU A 160 -14.67 16.56 4.53
N SER A 161 -15.20 17.74 4.87
CA SER A 161 -14.93 18.42 6.15
C SER A 161 -15.26 17.58 7.37
N ASP A 162 -16.16 16.60 7.22
CA ASP A 162 -16.62 15.74 8.31
C ASP A 162 -15.66 14.55 8.51
N ASP A 163 -14.70 14.35 7.61
CA ASP A 163 -13.66 13.31 7.67
C ASP A 163 -12.26 13.96 7.64
N GLU A 164 -11.88 14.54 8.79
CA GLU A 164 -10.62 15.29 8.96
C GLU A 164 -9.39 14.40 8.69
N LEU A 165 -9.42 13.15 9.16
CA LEU A 165 -8.30 12.21 8.99
C LEU A 165 -8.07 11.85 7.52
N LEU A 166 -9.14 11.69 6.73
CA LEU A 166 -9.02 11.45 5.30
C LEU A 166 -8.29 12.60 4.61
N LEU A 167 -8.70 13.84 4.88
CA LEU A 167 -8.12 15.04 4.25
C LEU A 167 -6.67 15.25 4.69
N GLU A 168 -6.36 15.09 5.97
CA GLU A 168 -4.99 15.24 6.45
C GLU A 168 -4.06 14.19 5.84
N ASN A 169 -4.43 12.91 5.89
CA ASN A 169 -3.60 11.85 5.33
C ASN A 169 -3.46 11.97 3.81
N TYR A 170 -4.51 12.44 3.12
CA TYR A 170 -4.42 12.84 1.71
C TYR A 170 -3.38 13.96 1.50
N SER A 171 -3.43 15.03 2.29
CA SER A 171 -2.45 16.12 2.21
C SER A 171 -1.04 15.64 2.51
N VAL A 172 -0.84 14.72 3.46
CA VAL A 172 0.47 14.13 3.74
C VAL A 172 1.02 13.41 2.51
N LEU A 173 0.23 12.56 1.84
CA LEU A 173 0.67 11.87 0.61
C LEU A 173 0.98 12.85 -0.52
N SER A 174 0.11 13.84 -0.75
CA SER A 174 0.32 14.85 -1.80
C SER A 174 1.57 15.70 -1.52
N ASN A 175 1.76 16.15 -0.29
CA ASN A 175 2.92 16.96 0.11
C ASN A 175 4.22 16.16 0.13
N TYR A 176 4.12 14.84 0.37
CA TYR A 176 5.26 13.94 0.27
C TYR A 176 5.75 13.74 -1.18
N GLY A 177 4.95 14.13 -2.18
CA GLY A 177 5.31 14.07 -3.60
C GLY A 177 4.60 12.96 -4.38
N ILE A 178 3.61 12.28 -3.78
CA ILE A 178 2.78 11.33 -4.53
C ILE A 178 1.82 12.11 -5.41
N ALA A 179 1.82 11.80 -6.71
CA ALA A 179 0.91 12.40 -7.67
C ALA A 179 -0.54 12.13 -7.28
N ARG A 180 -1.38 13.17 -7.24
CA ARG A 180 -2.76 13.11 -6.73
C ARG A 180 -3.61 12.05 -7.42
N ASN A 181 -3.44 11.87 -8.72
CA ASN A 181 -4.11 10.83 -9.51
C ASN A 181 -3.65 9.38 -9.22
N ARG A 182 -2.55 9.19 -8.47
CA ARG A 182 -2.09 7.87 -7.98
C ARG A 182 -2.64 7.56 -6.58
N ILE A 183 -3.10 8.58 -5.83
CA ILE A 183 -3.58 8.42 -4.45
C ILE A 183 -4.85 7.57 -4.40
N GLY A 184 -5.70 7.59 -5.43
CA GLY A 184 -6.87 6.71 -5.49
C GLY A 184 -6.50 5.22 -5.46
N ASN A 185 -5.40 4.83 -6.10
CA ASN A 185 -4.91 3.46 -6.03
C ASN A 185 -4.48 3.07 -4.61
N ILE A 186 -3.84 4.00 -3.88
CA ILE A 186 -3.47 3.83 -2.47
C ILE A 186 -4.73 3.63 -1.62
N TYR A 187 -5.76 4.46 -1.83
CA TYR A 187 -7.03 4.37 -1.11
C TYR A 187 -7.70 3.00 -1.26
N LYS A 188 -7.70 2.43 -2.48
CA LYS A 188 -8.26 1.09 -2.74
C LYS A 188 -7.47 -0.03 -2.08
N GLN A 189 -6.14 0.06 -2.11
CA GLN A 189 -5.27 -0.99 -1.59
C GLN A 189 -5.18 -0.98 -0.06
N ALA A 190 -5.27 0.21 0.54
CA ALA A 190 -4.93 0.43 1.94
C ALA A 190 -5.79 1.55 2.54
N THR A 191 -7.11 1.38 2.55
CA THR A 191 -8.08 2.40 3.03
C THR A 191 -7.78 2.86 4.47
N GLU A 192 -7.29 1.97 5.31
CA GLU A 192 -6.89 2.24 6.70
C GLU A 192 -5.83 3.36 6.82
N VAL A 193 -4.99 3.55 5.79
CA VAL A 193 -3.98 4.63 5.76
C VAL A 193 -4.59 6.01 5.88
N PHE A 194 -5.82 6.19 5.36
CA PHE A 194 -6.52 7.46 5.39
C PHE A 194 -7.26 7.70 6.71
N GLN A 195 -7.24 6.72 7.61
CA GLN A 195 -7.86 6.79 8.94
C GLN A 195 -6.82 6.71 10.05
N TYR A 196 -5.54 6.90 9.70
CA TYR A 196 -4.48 7.00 10.68
C TYR A 196 -4.55 8.33 11.45
N ASP A 197 -4.32 8.27 12.76
CA ASP A 197 -4.22 9.47 13.59
C ASP A 197 -3.10 10.39 13.12
N HIS A 198 -3.23 11.66 13.51
CA HIS A 198 -2.31 12.76 13.18
C HIS A 198 -0.83 12.35 13.26
N GLY A 199 -0.10 12.55 12.16
CA GLY A 199 1.35 12.32 12.08
C GLY A 199 1.80 10.84 11.97
N ILE A 200 0.93 9.85 12.15
CA ILE A 200 1.30 8.43 12.02
C ILE A 200 1.80 8.14 10.60
N LEU A 201 1.07 8.58 9.57
CA LEU A 201 1.47 8.36 8.18
C LEU A 201 2.82 9.01 7.86
N SER A 202 3.04 10.26 8.30
CA SER A 202 4.32 10.94 8.13
C SER A 202 5.46 10.21 8.82
N SER A 203 5.22 9.62 10.00
CA SER A 203 6.22 8.82 10.72
C SER A 203 6.59 7.54 9.97
N LYS A 204 5.61 6.86 9.36
CA LYS A 204 5.84 5.66 8.54
C LYS A 204 6.64 5.97 7.28
N LEU A 205 6.34 7.07 6.60
CA LEU A 205 7.10 7.52 5.42
C LEU A 205 8.54 7.90 5.80
N ARG A 206 8.70 8.65 6.90
CA ARG A 206 10.03 9.03 7.41
C ARG A 206 10.86 7.83 7.83
N ALA A 207 10.24 6.81 8.42
CA ALA A 207 10.94 5.59 8.81
C ALA A 207 11.61 4.91 7.61
N CYS A 208 11.03 4.99 6.41
CA CYS A 208 11.67 4.50 5.18
C CYS A 208 12.91 5.32 4.80
N GLU A 209 12.85 6.65 4.92
CA GLU A 209 13.98 7.54 4.63
C GLU A 209 15.12 7.39 5.64
N GLU A 210 14.81 7.16 6.92
CA GLU A 210 15.81 6.91 7.97
C GLU A 210 16.63 5.63 7.72
N LEU A 211 16.10 4.69 6.94
CA LEU A 211 16.83 3.51 6.47
C LEU A 211 17.80 3.84 5.31
N GLY A 212 17.67 5.02 4.72
CA GLY A 212 18.48 5.51 3.61
C GLY A 212 17.80 5.42 2.24
N LEU A 213 16.53 4.97 2.18
CA LEU A 213 15.78 4.97 0.92
C LEU A 213 15.58 6.41 0.44
N SER A 214 15.74 6.64 -0.85
CA SER A 214 15.46 7.96 -1.41
C SER A 214 13.95 8.26 -1.39
N GLN A 215 13.58 9.53 -1.24
CA GLN A 215 12.18 9.95 -1.30
C GLN A 215 11.49 9.47 -2.58
N SER A 216 12.19 9.53 -3.73
CA SER A 216 11.68 9.02 -5.01
C SER A 216 11.35 7.53 -4.96
N THR A 217 12.22 6.71 -4.33
CA THR A 217 11.95 5.28 -4.17
C THR A 217 10.76 5.05 -3.27
N VAL A 218 10.67 5.77 -2.14
CA VAL A 218 9.50 5.65 -1.24
C VAL A 218 8.21 6.03 -1.97
N VAL A 219 8.21 7.11 -2.73
CA VAL A 219 7.06 7.52 -3.55
C VAL A 219 6.65 6.43 -4.53
N GLU A 220 7.58 5.84 -5.28
CA GLU A 220 7.28 4.78 -6.25
C GLU A 220 6.79 3.48 -5.58
N VAL A 221 7.43 3.08 -4.49
CA VAL A 221 7.08 1.89 -3.73
C VAL A 221 5.69 2.04 -3.11
N ILE A 222 5.39 3.15 -2.44
CA ILE A 222 4.08 3.38 -1.81
C ILE A 222 2.97 3.54 -2.86
N SER A 223 3.25 4.24 -3.96
CA SER A 223 2.25 4.42 -5.03
C SER A 223 1.86 3.11 -5.70
N SER A 224 2.78 2.15 -5.79
CA SER A 224 2.51 0.82 -6.35
C SER A 224 1.96 -0.16 -5.30
N ARG A 225 2.47 -0.08 -4.05
CA ARG A 225 2.26 -1.06 -2.98
C ARG A 225 1.93 -0.37 -1.66
N ALA A 226 0.72 0.18 -1.60
CA ALA A 226 0.26 0.91 -0.41
C ALA A 226 0.10 0.01 0.82
N TYR A 227 -0.07 -1.32 0.64
CA TYR A 227 -0.15 -2.28 1.74
C TYR A 227 1.08 -2.27 2.66
N LEU A 228 2.23 -1.76 2.18
CA LEU A 228 3.45 -1.59 2.98
C LEU A 228 3.31 -0.56 4.10
N LEU A 229 2.27 0.28 4.06
CA LEU A 229 1.97 1.21 5.13
C LEU A 229 1.09 0.59 6.22
N LEU A 230 0.49 -0.58 5.99
CA LEU A 230 -0.48 -1.21 6.89
C LEU A 230 0.19 -1.85 8.11
N GLY A 231 -0.32 -1.51 9.30
CA GLY A 231 -0.04 -2.19 10.57
C GLY A 231 1.38 -2.73 10.73
N ASP A 232 1.45 -4.03 11.01
CA ASP A 232 2.70 -4.79 11.21
C ASP A 232 3.51 -5.00 9.92
N VAL A 233 2.90 -4.91 8.73
CA VAL A 233 3.62 -5.11 7.45
C VAL A 233 4.70 -4.04 7.30
N ASN A 234 4.38 -2.78 7.63
CA ASN A 234 5.36 -1.70 7.64
C ASN A 234 6.54 -2.01 8.56
N VAL A 235 6.27 -2.53 9.76
CA VAL A 235 7.30 -2.90 10.73
C VAL A 235 8.19 -4.01 10.19
N CYS A 236 7.61 -5.03 9.56
CA CYS A 236 8.36 -6.11 8.93
C CYS A 236 9.23 -5.60 7.77
N PHE A 237 8.66 -4.80 6.87
CA PHE A 237 9.38 -4.16 5.77
C PHE A 237 10.59 -3.37 6.28
N VAL A 238 10.38 -2.45 7.22
CA VAL A 238 11.44 -1.63 7.83
C VAL A 238 12.53 -2.50 8.46
N LYS A 239 12.17 -3.59 9.17
CA LYS A 239 13.13 -4.52 9.77
C LYS A 239 13.95 -5.28 8.74
N VAL A 240 13.33 -5.73 7.64
CA VAL A 240 14.03 -6.41 6.55
C VAL A 240 15.06 -5.46 5.93
N ILE A 241 14.67 -4.24 5.57
CA ILE A 241 15.59 -3.26 4.98
C ILE A 241 16.73 -2.92 5.95
N ALA A 242 16.43 -2.71 7.23
CA ALA A 242 17.45 -2.47 8.25
C ALA A 242 18.43 -3.65 8.38
N LYS A 243 17.93 -4.90 8.29
CA LYS A 243 18.76 -6.10 8.36
C LYS A 243 19.66 -6.24 7.14
N LEU A 244 19.13 -6.06 5.94
CA LEU A 244 19.91 -6.09 4.69
C LEU A 244 21.03 -5.04 4.70
N LYS A 245 20.74 -3.82 5.16
CA LYS A 245 21.76 -2.77 5.31
C LYS A 245 22.85 -3.17 6.30
N ARG A 246 22.51 -3.85 7.40
CA ARG A 246 23.49 -4.37 8.37
C ARG A 246 24.35 -5.49 7.82
N LEU A 247 23.85 -6.26 6.85
CA LEU A 247 24.61 -7.26 6.11
C LEU A 247 25.57 -6.63 5.08
N GLY A 248 25.61 -5.30 4.96
CA GLY A 248 26.53 -4.58 4.08
C GLY A 248 26.02 -4.41 2.65
N ASN A 249 24.75 -4.72 2.38
CA ASN A 249 24.13 -4.46 1.08
C ASN A 249 23.96 -2.95 0.86
N ASP A 250 24.39 -2.46 -0.29
CA ASP A 250 24.23 -1.06 -0.69
C ASP A 250 22.75 -0.71 -0.87
N ILE A 251 22.41 0.56 -0.61
CA ILE A 251 21.03 1.05 -0.73
C ILE A 251 20.52 0.87 -2.16
N GLY A 252 21.32 1.18 -3.19
CA GLY A 252 20.89 1.02 -4.59
C GLY A 252 20.57 -0.43 -4.96
N TRP A 253 21.31 -1.38 -4.39
CA TRP A 253 21.03 -2.82 -4.56
C TRP A 253 19.68 -3.19 -3.91
N ILE A 254 19.42 -2.69 -2.71
CA ILE A 254 18.15 -2.93 -2.00
C ILE A 254 16.99 -2.30 -2.78
N GLU A 255 17.14 -1.05 -3.22
CA GLU A 255 16.12 -0.32 -3.98
C GLU A 255 15.74 -1.07 -5.27
N GLY A 256 16.71 -1.65 -5.99
CA GLY A 256 16.46 -2.46 -7.17
C GLY A 256 15.47 -3.61 -6.90
N HIS A 257 15.70 -4.40 -5.84
CA HIS A 257 14.83 -5.52 -5.49
C HIS A 257 13.47 -5.10 -4.93
N ILE A 258 13.39 -3.96 -4.24
CA ILE A 258 12.09 -3.44 -3.78
C ILE A 258 11.27 -2.94 -4.97
N LEU A 259 11.90 -2.32 -5.96
CA LEU A 259 11.21 -1.76 -7.13
C LEU A 259 10.73 -2.82 -8.12
N ASP A 260 11.27 -4.05 -8.09
CA ASP A 260 10.74 -5.19 -8.84
C ASP A 260 9.25 -5.37 -8.58
N ASN A 261 8.44 -5.59 -9.62
CA ASN A 261 6.96 -5.63 -9.57
C ASN A 261 6.35 -6.82 -8.81
N ASN A 262 7.12 -7.47 -7.94
CA ASN A 262 6.71 -8.61 -7.16
C ASN A 262 5.98 -8.19 -5.87
N TYR A 263 4.98 -8.98 -5.49
CA TYR A 263 4.35 -8.88 -4.18
C TYR A 263 5.18 -9.68 -3.17
N TYR A 264 5.61 -9.04 -2.08
CA TYR A 264 6.45 -9.67 -1.07
C TYR A 264 5.73 -9.81 0.27
N ASN A 265 5.79 -11.00 0.85
CA ASN A 265 5.45 -11.23 2.24
C ASN A 265 6.65 -10.90 3.13
N TRP A 266 6.75 -9.62 3.53
CA TRP A 266 7.86 -9.13 4.36
C TRP A 266 7.98 -9.82 5.72
N ARG A 267 6.87 -10.32 6.26
CA ARG A 267 6.88 -11.12 7.49
C ARG A 267 7.70 -12.39 7.27
N GLN A 268 7.42 -13.10 6.18
CA GLN A 268 8.09 -14.35 5.83
C GLN A 268 9.57 -14.13 5.52
N ILE A 269 9.91 -13.08 4.76
CA ILE A 269 11.31 -12.72 4.49
C ILE A 269 12.06 -12.43 5.81
N LEU A 270 11.42 -11.69 6.72
CA LEU A 270 11.99 -11.40 8.03
C LEU A 270 12.20 -12.68 8.87
N ASP A 271 11.21 -13.57 8.88
CA ASP A 271 11.28 -14.84 9.61
C ASP A 271 12.37 -15.74 9.03
N LEU A 272 12.55 -15.77 7.71
CA LEU A 272 13.64 -16.48 7.04
C LEU A 272 15.02 -15.91 7.41
N LEU A 273 15.18 -14.58 7.43
CA LEU A 273 16.42 -13.94 7.88
C LEU A 273 16.77 -14.29 9.33
N TYR A 274 15.77 -14.38 10.22
CA TYR A 274 15.98 -14.84 11.58
C TYR A 274 16.28 -16.34 11.66
N LEU A 275 15.67 -17.16 10.79
CA LEU A 275 15.93 -18.58 10.72
C LEU A 275 17.39 -18.87 10.35
N PHE A 276 17.97 -18.15 9.38
CA PHE A 276 19.38 -18.27 9.05
C PHE A 276 20.28 -18.05 10.28
N SER A 277 20.03 -16.97 11.04
CA SER A 277 20.77 -16.71 12.28
C SER A 277 20.57 -17.81 13.33
N LYS A 278 19.39 -18.44 13.40
CA LYS A 278 19.08 -19.53 14.34
C LYS A 278 19.78 -20.84 13.96
N ILE A 279 19.98 -21.10 12.67
CA ILE A 279 20.66 -22.30 12.16
C ILE A 279 22.20 -22.17 12.25
N GLY A 280 22.72 -21.02 12.71
CA GLY A 280 24.13 -20.81 13.01
C GLY A 280 24.91 -20.04 11.94
N TYR A 281 24.23 -19.48 10.93
CA TYR A 281 24.90 -18.57 10.00
C TYR A 281 25.37 -17.31 10.74
N SER A 282 26.68 -17.05 10.69
CA SER A 282 27.21 -15.75 11.12
C SER A 282 26.70 -14.64 10.18
N GLU A 283 26.65 -13.41 10.67
CA GLU A 283 26.24 -12.25 9.84
C GLU A 283 27.09 -12.14 8.57
N ASP A 284 28.39 -12.42 8.64
CA ASP A 284 29.31 -12.37 7.49
C ASP A 284 29.00 -13.45 6.44
N HIS A 285 28.71 -14.68 6.87
CA HIS A 285 28.32 -15.76 5.96
C HIS A 285 26.95 -15.50 5.33
N LEU A 286 25.99 -14.99 6.12
CA LEU A 286 24.69 -14.61 5.63
C LEU A 286 24.79 -13.45 4.63
N ALA A 287 25.61 -12.44 4.92
CA ALA A 287 25.86 -11.33 4.01
C ALA A 287 26.38 -11.79 2.66
N LYS A 288 27.36 -12.71 2.66
CA LYS A 288 27.90 -13.30 1.44
C LYS A 288 26.85 -14.10 0.67
N LEU A 289 26.08 -14.94 1.35
CA LEU A 289 25.03 -15.77 0.75
C LEU A 289 23.95 -14.91 0.06
N ILE A 290 23.41 -13.92 0.78
CA ILE A 290 22.34 -13.05 0.26
C ILE A 290 22.85 -12.15 -0.88
N SER A 291 24.09 -11.68 -0.80
CA SER A 291 24.68 -10.86 -1.87
C SER A 291 24.91 -11.66 -3.15
N GLN A 292 25.19 -12.96 -3.05
CA GLN A 292 25.38 -13.85 -4.21
C GLN A 292 24.04 -14.39 -4.76
N HIS A 293 23.07 -14.63 -3.89
CA HIS A 293 21.80 -15.27 -4.22
C HIS A 293 20.61 -14.52 -3.58
N PRO A 294 20.28 -13.28 -4.03
CA PRO A 294 19.13 -12.52 -3.53
C PRO A 294 17.80 -13.25 -3.66
N ASP A 295 17.68 -14.11 -4.69
CA ASP A 295 16.47 -14.88 -4.98
C ASP A 295 16.05 -15.77 -3.80
N LEU A 296 16.99 -16.18 -2.95
CA LEU A 296 16.69 -16.92 -1.72
C LEU A 296 15.74 -16.16 -0.79
N LEU A 297 15.77 -14.82 -0.81
CA LEU A 297 14.86 -13.98 -0.02
C LEU A 297 13.66 -13.51 -0.83
N PHE A 298 13.88 -13.07 -2.06
CA PHE A 298 12.86 -12.37 -2.82
C PHE A 298 11.97 -13.32 -3.64
N GLU A 299 12.51 -14.40 -4.19
CA GLU A 299 11.74 -15.34 -4.99
C GLU A 299 10.67 -16.02 -4.12
N GLY A 300 9.39 -15.83 -4.49
CA GLY A 300 8.26 -16.33 -3.71
C GLY A 300 8.28 -15.87 -2.24
N SER A 301 8.88 -14.72 -1.93
CA SER A 301 9.10 -14.25 -0.54
C SER A 301 9.91 -15.23 0.33
N GLY A 302 10.86 -15.94 -0.28
CA GLY A 302 11.73 -16.90 0.38
C GLY A 302 11.07 -18.26 0.64
N ASN A 303 9.89 -18.51 0.06
CA ASN A 303 9.18 -19.78 0.23
C ASN A 303 9.97 -20.98 -0.32
N SER A 304 10.64 -20.79 -1.45
CA SER A 304 11.50 -21.81 -2.05
C SER A 304 12.69 -22.14 -1.13
N ALA A 305 13.34 -21.12 -0.57
CA ALA A 305 14.44 -21.28 0.37
C ALA A 305 13.99 -21.95 1.68
N LEU A 306 12.85 -21.56 2.25
CA LEU A 306 12.27 -22.21 3.42
C LEU A 306 11.97 -23.69 3.18
N SER A 307 11.41 -24.02 2.01
CA SER A 307 11.11 -25.41 1.63
C SER A 307 12.38 -26.25 1.52
N LEU A 308 13.42 -25.69 0.90
CA LEU A 308 14.73 -26.34 0.77
C LEU A 308 15.39 -26.57 2.13
N ILE A 309 15.39 -25.56 3.01
CA ILE A 309 15.90 -25.70 4.39
C ILE A 309 15.13 -26.79 5.13
N GLY A 310 13.80 -26.78 5.04
CA GLY A 310 12.95 -27.80 5.68
C GLY A 310 13.24 -29.21 5.17
N PHE A 311 13.47 -29.35 3.86
CA PHE A 311 13.87 -30.61 3.23
C PHE A 311 15.23 -31.07 3.76
N LEU A 312 16.27 -30.24 3.71
CA LEU A 312 17.62 -30.58 4.16
C LEU A 312 17.67 -30.96 5.65
N LEU A 313 16.95 -30.24 6.50
CA LEU A 313 16.83 -30.56 7.93
C LEU A 313 16.16 -31.91 8.16
N LYS A 314 15.15 -32.28 7.35
CA LYS A 314 14.48 -33.59 7.42
C LYS A 314 15.43 -34.75 7.12
N PHE A 315 16.45 -34.53 6.29
CA PHE A 315 17.47 -35.53 5.96
C PHE A 315 18.72 -35.45 6.85
N GLY A 316 18.68 -34.70 7.95
CA GLY A 316 19.73 -34.69 8.97
C GLY A 316 20.93 -33.80 8.66
N VAL A 317 20.86 -32.97 7.61
CA VAL A 317 21.87 -31.94 7.32
C VAL A 317 21.69 -30.82 8.35
N SER A 318 22.55 -30.81 9.37
CA SER A 318 22.34 -29.98 10.58
C SER A 318 23.48 -29.01 10.92
N ASN A 319 24.59 -29.01 10.17
CA ASN A 319 25.78 -28.21 10.52
C ASN A 319 26.09 -27.06 9.56
N GLU A 320 26.72 -26.04 10.17
CA GLU A 320 26.73 -24.59 9.89
C GLU A 320 27.19 -24.08 8.49
N PRO A 321 27.94 -24.82 7.63
CA PRO A 321 28.28 -24.35 6.27
C PRO A 321 27.60 -25.12 5.12
N ASP A 322 27.12 -26.36 5.33
CA ASP A 322 26.85 -27.29 4.22
C ASP A 322 25.46 -27.13 3.58
N ILE A 323 24.51 -26.53 4.30
CA ILE A 323 23.11 -26.38 3.84
C ILE A 323 23.03 -25.61 2.51
N PHE A 324 23.94 -24.66 2.28
CA PHE A 324 24.01 -23.88 1.03
C PHE A 324 25.36 -23.97 0.30
N HIS A 325 26.37 -24.66 0.85
CA HIS A 325 27.56 -25.02 0.06
C HIS A 325 27.22 -26.03 -1.06
N PHE A 326 26.17 -26.84 -0.85
CA PHE A 326 25.61 -27.74 -1.86
C PHE A 326 24.83 -27.03 -2.97
N THR A 327 24.48 -25.76 -2.81
CA THR A 327 23.54 -25.05 -3.69
C THR A 327 24.18 -23.89 -4.45
N ALA A 328 25.50 -23.88 -4.63
CA ALA A 328 26.17 -23.06 -5.64
C ALA A 328 25.87 -23.55 -7.07
N VAL A 329 24.71 -24.16 -7.27
CA VAL A 329 24.12 -24.53 -8.55
C VAL A 329 22.89 -23.64 -8.65
N SER A 330 22.81 -22.86 -9.74
CA SER A 330 21.90 -21.74 -9.95
C SER A 330 20.43 -22.02 -9.59
N ALA A 331 19.55 -21.00 -9.54
CA ALA A 331 18.11 -21.21 -9.35
C ALA A 331 17.48 -22.23 -10.34
N ASN A 332 18.09 -22.47 -11.51
CA ASN A 332 17.68 -23.56 -12.42
C ASN A 332 17.95 -24.97 -11.86
N SER A 333 18.82 -25.07 -10.88
CA SER A 333 19.38 -26.29 -10.35
C SER A 333 18.74 -26.71 -9.04
N ILE A 334 17.85 -25.92 -8.44
CA ILE A 334 16.98 -26.42 -7.36
C ILE A 334 16.02 -27.48 -7.94
N TRP A 335 15.56 -27.29 -9.17
CA TRP A 335 14.80 -28.29 -9.92
C TRP A 335 15.66 -29.47 -10.37
N GLU A 336 16.91 -29.22 -10.81
CA GLU A 336 17.86 -30.31 -11.16
C GLU A 336 18.30 -31.12 -9.95
N ILE A 337 18.52 -30.51 -8.77
CA ILE A 337 18.83 -31.22 -7.53
C ILE A 337 17.61 -32.06 -7.10
N SER A 338 16.39 -31.56 -7.27
CA SER A 338 15.18 -32.36 -7.03
C SER A 338 15.08 -33.56 -8.00
N LEU A 339 15.45 -33.38 -9.27
CA LEU A 339 15.41 -34.42 -10.31
C LEU A 339 16.57 -35.43 -10.22
N GLU A 340 17.78 -34.99 -9.90
CA GLU A 340 18.96 -35.84 -9.69
C GLU A 340 18.78 -36.73 -8.46
N PHE A 341 18.11 -36.24 -7.41
CA PHE A 341 17.74 -37.05 -6.25
C PHE A 341 16.55 -37.98 -6.51
N GLU A 342 15.58 -37.61 -7.35
CA GLU A 342 14.55 -38.56 -7.84
C GLU A 342 15.18 -39.69 -8.67
N ALA A 343 16.17 -39.39 -9.51
CA ALA A 343 16.91 -40.40 -10.27
C ALA A 343 17.78 -41.32 -9.39
N LEU A 344 18.30 -40.82 -8.27
CA LEU A 344 18.97 -41.64 -7.24
C LEU A 344 18.00 -42.54 -6.46
N PHE A 345 16.73 -42.15 -6.37
CA PHE A 345 15.68 -42.96 -5.73
C PHE A 345 15.20 -44.12 -6.62
N TYR A 346 15.25 -43.97 -7.95
CA TYR A 346 14.84 -45.00 -8.91
C TYR A 346 15.98 -45.88 -9.45
N SER A 347 17.24 -45.63 -9.04
CA SER A 347 18.39 -46.47 -9.43
C SER A 347 18.81 -47.49 -8.36
N HIS A 348 18.08 -47.54 -7.24
CA HIS A 348 18.17 -48.57 -6.21
C HIS A 348 16.81 -49.25 -5.98
N GLU A 349 16.31 -49.93 -7.02
CA GLU A 349 15.42 -51.09 -6.88
C GLU A 349 16.07 -52.32 -7.50
#